data_AF-A0A1J3DCJ7-F1
#
_entry.id   AF-A0A1J3DCJ7-F1
#
_cell.length_a   1.000
_cell.length_b   1.000
_cell.length_c   1.000
_cell.angle_alpha   90.00
_cell.angle_beta   90.00
_cell.angle_gamma   90.00
#
_symmetry.space_group_name_H-M   'P 1'
#
loop_
_entity.id
_entity.type
_entity.pdbx_description
1 polymer ?
#
loop_
_entity_poly.entity_id
_entity_poly.type
_entity_poly.pdbx_seq_one_letter_code
_entity_poly.pdbx_strand_id
1 'polypeptide(L)'
;FCWKCTEDAHSPVDCHTVAQWILKNSAESENTMWILANSKACPKCKRPIEKNHGCMHMTCSAPCRFEFCWLCLNDWKQHGASTGGYY
;
A
#
# COMPACT_ATOMS: atom_id res chain seq x y z
N PHE A 1 19.64 21.51 13.38
CA PHE A 1 18.35 22.16 13.14
C PHE A 1 18.57 23.62 12.74
N CYS A 2 17.70 24.16 11.89
CA CYS A 2 17.69 25.55 11.43
C CYS A 2 16.99 26.44 12.45
N TRP A 3 17.62 27.55 12.83
CA TRP A 3 17.05 28.47 13.82
C TRP A 3 15.86 29.28 13.32
N LYS A 4 15.69 29.41 12.00
CA LYS A 4 14.63 30.22 11.39
C LYS A 4 13.31 29.45 11.23
N CYS A 5 13.38 28.17 10.87
CA CYS A 5 12.20 27.35 10.59
C CYS A 5 12.09 26.09 11.47
N THR A 6 13.02 25.90 12.42
CA THR A 6 13.06 24.76 13.37
C THR A 6 13.20 23.36 12.76
N GLU A 7 13.26 23.26 11.43
CA GLU A 7 13.53 22.02 10.70
C GLU A 7 14.99 21.57 10.82
N ASP A 8 15.33 20.44 10.22
CA ASP A 8 16.71 19.96 10.20
C ASP A 8 17.67 20.93 9.47
N ALA A 9 18.98 20.79 9.68
CA ALA A 9 19.95 21.68 9.05
C ALA A 9 19.95 21.47 7.53
N HIS A 10 19.66 22.52 6.77
CA HIS A 10 19.29 22.39 5.36
C HIS A 10 20.07 23.33 4.42
N SER A 11 21.25 23.81 4.81
CA SER A 11 22.17 24.53 3.91
C SER A 11 22.68 23.59 2.81
N PRO A 12 22.74 23.99 1.52
CA PRO A 12 22.62 25.35 0.98
C PRO A 12 21.19 25.78 0.59
N VAL A 13 20.19 24.95 0.86
CA VAL A 13 18.79 25.18 0.46
C VAL A 13 18.14 26.15 1.46
N ASP A 14 17.35 27.11 0.96
CA ASP A 14 16.66 28.05 1.84
C ASP A 14 15.43 27.44 2.52
N CYS A 15 14.96 28.09 3.59
CA CYS A 15 13.86 27.58 4.40
C CYS A 15 12.54 27.44 3.61
N HIS A 16 12.31 28.27 2.59
CA HIS A 16 11.08 28.20 1.78
C HIS A 16 11.09 26.93 0.93
N THR A 17 12.19 26.62 0.24
CA THR A 17 12.30 25.39 -0.56
C THR A 17 12.19 24.14 0.31
N VAL A 18 12.77 24.13 1.51
CA VAL A 18 12.65 23.01 2.45
C VAL A 18 11.22 22.82 2.93
N ALA A 19 10.51 23.92 3.24
CA ALA A 19 9.09 23.85 3.60
C ALA A 19 8.23 23.26 2.47
N GLN A 20 8.46 23.67 1.22
CA GLN A 20 7.77 23.09 0.06
C GLN A 20 8.09 21.60 -0.12
N TRP A 21 9.35 21.20 0.09
CA TRP A 21 9.76 19.80 0.01
C TRP A 21 9.10 18.95 1.11
N ILE A 22 9.08 19.41 2.36
CA ILE A 22 8.43 18.71 3.48
C ILE A 22 6.93 18.53 3.20
N LEU A 23 6.24 19.59 2.78
CA LEU A 23 4.81 19.52 2.45
C LEU A 23 4.55 18.50 1.34
N LYS A 24 5.36 18.51 0.28
CA LYS A 24 5.25 17.55 -0.82
C LYS A 24 5.52 16.11 -0.36
N ASN A 25 6.56 15.89 0.45
CA ASN A 25 6.92 14.55 0.94
C ASN A 25 5.91 14.03 1.96
N SER A 26 5.33 14.89 2.81
CA SER A 26 4.22 14.51 3.69
C SER A 26 3.04 14.02 2.87
N ALA A 27 2.60 14.81 1.89
CA ALA A 27 1.49 14.44 1.03
C ALA A 27 1.79 13.18 0.20
N GLU A 28 3.01 13.02 -0.32
CA GLU A 28 3.44 11.81 -1.03
C GLU A 28 3.52 10.59 -0.11
N SER A 29 3.97 10.77 1.14
CA SER A 29 4.00 9.73 2.16
C SER A 29 2.59 9.24 2.50
N GLU A 30 1.64 10.15 2.69
CA GLU A 30 0.22 9.80 2.87
C GLU A 30 -0.32 9.05 1.64
N ASN A 31 0.09 9.47 0.43
CA ASN A 31 -0.25 8.82 -0.82
C ASN A 31 0.30 7.37 -0.88
N THR A 32 1.55 7.16 -0.46
CA THR A 32 2.15 5.82 -0.47
C THR A 32 1.56 4.90 0.59
N MET A 33 1.18 5.44 1.76
CA MET A 33 0.60 4.66 2.85
C MET A 33 -0.80 4.16 2.51
N TRP A 34 -1.64 4.95 1.81
CA TRP A 34 -2.93 4.41 1.35
C TRP A 34 -2.74 3.34 0.28
N ILE A 35 -1.78 3.51 -0.64
CA ILE A 35 -1.48 2.49 -1.66
C ILE A 35 -1.07 1.19 -0.97
N LEU A 36 -0.18 1.24 0.02
CA LEU A 36 0.27 0.05 0.72
C LEU A 36 -0.84 -0.60 1.57
N ALA A 37 -1.73 0.20 2.17
CA ALA A 37 -2.85 -0.31 2.94
C ALA A 37 -3.95 -0.95 2.07
N ASN A 38 -4.16 -0.41 0.86
CA ASN A 38 -5.25 -0.82 -0.03
C ASN A 38 -4.79 -1.65 -1.22
N SER A 39 -3.49 -1.90 -1.39
CA SER A 39 -2.97 -2.74 -2.47
C SER A 39 -2.01 -3.82 -1.98
N LYS A 40 -2.14 -5.01 -2.54
CA LYS A 40 -1.21 -6.12 -2.32
C LYS A 40 -0.83 -6.76 -3.66
N ALA A 41 0.38 -7.31 -3.73
CA ALA A 41 0.84 -8.03 -4.91
C ALA A 41 0.16 -9.41 -5.01
N CYS A 42 -0.26 -9.77 -6.22
CA CYS A 42 -0.74 -11.12 -6.51
C CYS A 42 0.34 -12.15 -6.16
N PRO A 43 0.05 -13.20 -5.36
CA PRO A 43 1.04 -14.21 -5.01
C PRO A 43 1.64 -14.93 -6.23
N LYS A 44 0.87 -15.09 -7.31
CA LYS A 44 1.26 -15.80 -8.55
C LYS A 44 2.03 -14.92 -9.54
N CYS A 45 1.51 -13.75 -9.91
CA CYS A 45 2.08 -12.91 -10.98
C CYS A 45 2.71 -11.59 -10.47
N LYS A 46 2.66 -11.34 -9.16
CA LYS A 46 3.18 -10.14 -8.48
C LYS A 46 2.59 -8.80 -8.92
N ARG A 47 1.57 -8.78 -9.79
CA ARG A 47 0.85 -7.56 -10.14
C ARG A 47 0.13 -6.98 -8.92
N PRO A 48 0.14 -5.65 -8.73
CA PRO A 48 -0.61 -5.03 -7.65
C PRO A 48 -2.12 -5.21 -7.87
N ILE A 49 -2.82 -5.54 -6.79
CA ILE A 49 -4.27 -5.72 -6.74
C ILE A 49 -4.79 -4.81 -5.63
N GLU A 50 -5.79 -4.00 -5.96
CA GLU A 50 -6.53 -3.19 -5.00
C GLU A 50 -7.50 -4.08 -4.20
N LYS A 51 -7.55 -3.87 -2.88
CA LYS A 51 -8.45 -4.58 -1.97
C LYS A 51 -9.89 -4.23 -2.33
N ASN A 52 -10.75 -5.23 -2.53
CA ASN A 52 -12.18 -4.96 -2.65
C ASN A 52 -12.78 -4.58 -1.28
N HIS A 53 -13.92 -3.90 -1.29
CA HIS A 53 -14.65 -3.34 -0.14
C HIS A 53 -15.23 -4.40 0.85
N GLY A 54 -14.49 -5.46 1.18
CA GLY A 54 -14.81 -6.30 2.35
C GLY A 54 -14.70 -7.81 2.15
N CYS A 55 -14.42 -8.31 0.94
CA CYS A 55 -14.32 -9.75 0.69
C CYS A 55 -12.87 -10.22 0.75
N MET A 56 -12.60 -11.26 1.55
CA MET A 56 -11.26 -11.84 1.62
C MET A 56 -10.91 -12.68 0.40
N HIS A 57 -11.90 -13.05 -0.42
CA HIS A 57 -11.71 -13.70 -1.71
C HIS A 57 -11.32 -12.67 -2.77
N MET A 58 -10.07 -12.72 -3.22
CA MET A 58 -9.52 -11.84 -4.25
C MET A 58 -9.22 -12.62 -5.52
N THR A 59 -9.58 -12.07 -6.67
CA THR A 59 -9.27 -12.63 -7.98
C THR A 59 -8.36 -11.68 -8.74
N CYS A 60 -7.20 -12.17 -9.16
CA CYS A 60 -6.28 -11.40 -9.99
C CYS A 60 -6.87 -11.15 -11.38
N SER A 61 -6.66 -9.95 -11.92
CA SER A 61 -7.08 -9.60 -13.28
C SER A 61 -6.38 -10.44 -14.37
N ALA A 62 -6.96 -10.43 -15.57
CA ALA A 62 -6.42 -11.14 -16.73
C ALA A 62 -4.99 -10.65 -17.06
N PRO A 63 -4.08 -11.54 -17.51
CA PRO A 63 -4.30 -12.95 -17.87
C PRO A 63 -4.13 -13.94 -16.71
N CYS A 64 -3.88 -13.48 -15.48
CA CYS A 64 -3.53 -14.34 -14.36
C CYS A 64 -4.72 -15.13 -13.80
N ARG A 65 -5.85 -14.46 -13.53
CA ARG A 65 -7.10 -15.04 -13.00
C ARG A 65 -6.92 -15.94 -11.76
N PHE A 66 -5.86 -15.72 -10.99
CA PHE A 66 -5.60 -16.48 -9.77
C PHE A 66 -6.48 -15.99 -8.62
N GLU A 67 -7.12 -16.93 -7.95
CA GLU A 67 -8.02 -16.70 -6.81
C GLU A 67 -7.29 -17.00 -5.50
N PHE A 68 -7.27 -16.05 -4.57
CA PHE A 68 -6.50 -16.17 -3.34
C PHE A 68 -7.16 -15.43 -2.17
N CYS A 69 -6.74 -15.77 -0.96
CA CYS A 69 -7.18 -15.10 0.26
C CYS A 69 -6.34 -13.85 0.54
N TRP A 70 -6.98 -12.71 0.80
CA TRP A 70 -6.31 -11.43 1.09
C TRP A 70 -5.45 -11.47 2.37
N LEU A 71 -5.82 -12.30 3.34
CA LEU A 71 -5.14 -12.39 4.63
C LEU A 71 -3.85 -13.21 4.52
N CYS A 72 -3.94 -14.43 4.01
CA CYS A 72 -2.82 -15.38 4.00
C CYS A 72 -2.10 -15.49 2.65
N LEU A 73 -2.62 -14.86 1.59
CA LEU A 73 -2.08 -14.88 0.23
C LEU A 73 -1.97 -16.28 -0.41
N ASN A 74 -2.65 -17.28 0.15
CA ASN A 74 -2.72 -18.64 -0.39
C ASN A 74 -3.92 -18.82 -1.32
N ASP A 75 -3.88 -19.91 -2.09
CA ASP A 75 -4.92 -20.31 -3.02
C ASP A 75 -6.28 -20.42 -2.32
N TRP A 76 -7.30 -19.80 -2.92
CA TRP A 76 -8.65 -19.77 -2.34
C TRP A 76 -9.28 -21.16 -2.25
N LYS A 77 -8.95 -22.09 -3.14
CA LYS A 77 -9.49 -23.46 -3.14
C LYS A 77 -9.07 -24.27 -1.92
N GLN A 78 -7.98 -23.87 -1.25
CA GLN A 78 -7.55 -24.48 0.01
C GLN A 78 -8.38 -24.00 1.21
N HIS A 79 -9.19 -22.94 1.04
CA HIS A 79 -10.08 -22.44 2.08
C HIS A 79 -11.43 -23.14 1.96
N GLY A 80 -11.76 -23.95 2.97
CA GLY A 80 -13.04 -24.65 3.09
C GLY A 80 -13.72 -24.35 4.42
N ALA A 81 -14.78 -25.11 4.73
CA ALA A 81 -15.53 -24.97 5.99
C ALA A 81 -14.66 -25.10 7.25
N SER A 82 -13.51 -25.78 7.17
CA SER A 82 -12.61 -26.06 8.30
C SER A 82 -11.63 -24.93 8.64
N THR A 83 -11.45 -23.93 7.77
CA THR A 83 -10.45 -22.85 7.95
C THR A 83 -11.07 -21.45 8.07
N GLY A 84 -12.38 -21.36 8.34
CA GLY A 84 -13.11 -20.09 8.47
C GLY A 84 -13.79 -19.61 7.18
N GLY A 85 -14.46 -20.54 6.48
CA GLY A 85 -15.03 -20.31 5.15
C GLY A 85 -16.02 -19.14 5.02
N TYR A 86 -15.91 -18.48 3.86
CA TYR A 86 -16.90 -17.64 3.16
C TYR A 86 -17.29 -16.27 3.72
N TYR A 87 -16.41 -15.58 4.46
CA TYR A 87 -16.57 -14.15 4.77
C TYR A 87 -15.63 -13.27 3.92
#